data_AF-A0A7G3ZWE2-F1
#
_entry.id   AF-A0A7G3ZWE2-F1
#
_cell.length_a   1.000
_cell.length_b   1.000
_cell.length_c   1.000
_cell.angle_alpha   90.00
_cell.angle_beta   90.00
_cell.angle_gamma   90.00
#
_symmetry.space_group_name_H-M   'P 1'
#
loop_
_entity.id
_entity.type
_entity.pdbx_description
1 polymer ?
#
loop_
_entity_poly.entity_id
_entity_poly.type
_entity_poly.pdbx_seq_one_letter_code
_entity_poly.pdbx_strand_id
1 'polypeptide(L)'
;MYVLKRLLAIVLGVIVLPFRILAYNAFYEAIAFLLGVSSVISLPIYFASAFNNLGISIAKNVLLTTLIIFPLVATGVAITFAAASAFLVYHTIINILESFWLGFRSGLLHEMAGFWNALASQTTLIQDIDLHMRAFQAGVHADELIDDVDFDGFQRIREELQDVVVVKEDLDVPDLERKAPRGSHPLNDIELKKINTLIKNLTNSQDSLSLEEKKRLDALKTLYTQYNDLSKKLEDVRTALVENDKTRIKDEMIAFNEVETPILLVKQYKKEEQWHNVPASSYVTDKESLLHWLKQNPKHPLNKDTLKKPKYYNQMETQYIWYELTKEDCTSQELAEIATQMSDLLQMLLPLVPKQKMNIGLCTASQSFFSSGGNNSESPTTQLDTALTGETLR
;
A
#
# COMPACT_ATOMS: atom_id res chain seq x y z
N MET A 1 39.81 19.41 6.06
CA MET A 1 38.86 18.85 7.06
C MET A 1 38.10 17.62 6.56
N TYR A 2 37.64 17.59 5.29
CA TYR A 2 36.93 16.45 4.69
C TYR A 2 37.75 15.15 4.60
N VAL A 3 39.03 15.23 4.22
CA VAL A 3 39.91 14.05 4.12
C VAL A 3 40.10 13.35 5.47
N LEU A 4 40.23 14.13 6.56
CA LEU A 4 40.42 13.59 7.91
C LEU A 4 39.16 12.84 8.40
N LYS A 5 37.97 13.35 8.08
CA LYS A 5 36.69 12.69 8.41
C LYS A 5 36.51 11.37 7.68
N ARG A 6 36.87 11.33 6.39
CA ARG A 6 36.86 10.08 5.59
C ARG A 6 37.83 9.05 6.13
N LEU A 7 39.06 9.47 6.44
CA LEU A 7 40.09 8.58 6.96
C LEU A 7 39.69 8.01 8.33
N LEU A 8 39.09 8.84 9.20
CA LEU A 8 38.53 8.38 10.46
C LEU A 8 37.36 7.40 10.28
N ALA A 9 36.43 7.67 9.36
CA ALA A 9 35.31 6.78 9.08
C ALA A 9 35.74 5.41 8.53
N ILE A 10 36.77 5.38 7.67
CA ILE A 10 37.37 4.14 7.16
C ILE A 10 38.02 3.36 8.30
N VAL A 11 38.85 4.02 9.12
CA VAL A 11 39.53 3.37 10.25
C VAL A 11 38.51 2.80 11.25
N LEU A 12 37.47 3.57 11.59
CA LEU A 12 36.40 3.10 12.45
C LEU A 12 35.62 1.94 11.80
N GLY A 13 35.24 2.04 10.53
CA GLY A 13 34.50 0.98 9.84
C GLY A 13 35.28 -0.34 9.76
N VAL A 14 36.57 -0.26 9.45
CA VAL A 14 37.46 -1.43 9.30
C VAL A 14 37.79 -2.10 10.64
N ILE A 15 37.79 -1.36 11.75
CA ILE A 15 38.16 -1.90 13.06
C ILE A 15 36.92 -2.25 13.89
N VAL A 16 35.98 -1.33 14.02
CA VAL A 16 34.84 -1.46 14.93
C VAL A 16 33.85 -2.51 14.44
N LEU A 17 33.57 -2.57 13.13
CA LEU A 17 32.57 -3.52 12.60
C LEU A 17 33.03 -4.98 12.73
N PRO A 18 34.28 -5.36 12.38
CA PRO A 18 34.77 -6.71 12.65
C PRO A 18 34.90 -7.04 14.13
N PHE A 19 35.35 -6.10 14.95
CA PHE A 19 35.50 -6.32 16.39
C PHE A 19 34.15 -6.59 17.05
N ARG A 20 33.10 -5.89 16.61
CA ARG A 20 31.73 -6.11 17.07
C ARG A 20 31.25 -7.53 16.78
N ILE A 21 31.49 -8.05 15.58
CA ILE A 21 31.15 -9.44 15.22
C ILE A 21 31.88 -10.43 16.10
N LEU A 22 33.18 -10.21 16.31
CA LEU A 22 34.00 -11.08 17.14
C LEU A 22 33.50 -11.10 18.59
N ALA A 23 33.20 -9.93 19.16
CA ALA A 23 32.66 -9.81 20.51
C ALA A 23 31.31 -10.53 20.66
N TYR A 24 30.42 -10.42 19.68
CA TYR A 24 29.14 -11.10 19.69
C TYR A 24 29.30 -12.62 19.58
N ASN A 25 30.08 -13.11 18.62
CA ASN A 25 30.27 -14.55 18.43
C ASN A 25 30.94 -15.22 19.64
N ALA A 26 31.89 -14.53 20.28
CA ALA A 26 32.49 -14.98 21.53
C ALA A 26 31.46 -15.04 22.68
N PHE A 27 30.56 -14.07 22.76
CA PHE A 27 29.49 -14.07 23.76
C PHE A 27 28.51 -15.24 23.54
N TYR A 28 28.19 -15.59 22.29
CA TYR A 28 27.33 -16.74 22.00
C TYR A 28 27.99 -18.07 22.34
N GLU A 29 29.27 -18.21 22.04
CA GLU A 29 30.01 -19.42 22.40
C GLU A 29 30.03 -19.61 23.93
N ALA A 30 30.14 -18.52 24.70
CA ALA A 30 30.04 -18.56 26.15
C ALA A 30 28.65 -19.02 26.63
N ILE A 31 27.56 -18.53 26.03
CA ILE A 31 26.19 -18.98 26.36
C ILE A 31 26.00 -20.46 26.00
N ALA A 32 26.40 -20.87 24.80
CA ALA A 32 26.30 -22.25 24.35
C ALA A 32 27.06 -23.21 25.27
N PHE A 33 28.25 -22.79 25.73
CA PHE A 33 29.03 -23.54 26.71
C PHE A 33 28.29 -23.69 28.04
N LEU A 34 27.71 -22.61 28.58
CA LEU A 34 26.94 -22.67 29.83
C LEU A 34 25.71 -23.58 29.71
N LEU A 35 24.99 -23.51 28.59
CA LEU A 35 23.86 -24.39 28.30
C LEU A 35 24.29 -25.85 28.17
N GLY A 36 25.43 -26.10 27.53
CA GLY A 36 26.03 -27.44 27.45
C GLY A 36 26.34 -28.02 28.83
N VAL A 37 27.03 -27.25 29.67
CA VAL A 37 27.33 -27.66 31.06
C VAL A 37 26.05 -27.93 31.86
N SER A 38 25.06 -27.04 31.75
CA SER A 38 23.75 -27.22 32.39
C SER A 38 23.06 -28.50 31.91
N SER A 39 23.09 -28.79 30.62
CA SER A 39 22.47 -29.98 30.02
C SER A 39 23.12 -31.28 30.47
N VAL A 40 24.47 -31.31 30.55
CA VAL A 40 25.23 -32.48 31.02
C VAL A 40 24.91 -32.82 32.48
N ILE A 41 24.54 -31.83 33.29
CA ILE A 41 24.16 -32.05 34.70
C ILE A 41 22.67 -32.38 34.82
N SER A 42 21.80 -31.58 34.20
CA SER A 42 20.35 -31.64 34.39
C SER A 42 19.69 -32.83 33.70
N LEU A 43 20.10 -33.19 32.47
CA LEU A 43 19.48 -34.28 31.73
C LEU A 43 19.66 -35.64 32.42
N PRO A 44 20.85 -36.02 32.91
CA PRO A 44 21.00 -37.26 33.68
C PRO A 44 20.13 -37.29 34.94
N ILE A 45 20.00 -36.17 35.65
CA ILE A 45 19.12 -36.08 36.84
C ILE A 45 17.64 -36.25 36.43
N TYR A 46 17.22 -35.62 35.35
CA TYR A 46 15.87 -35.77 34.79
C TYR A 46 15.57 -37.23 34.43
N PHE A 47 16.47 -37.90 33.70
CA PHE A 47 16.31 -39.30 33.35
C PHE A 47 16.32 -40.21 34.57
N ALA A 48 17.18 -39.95 35.56
CA ALA A 48 17.16 -40.69 36.82
C ALA A 48 15.79 -40.57 37.53
N SER A 49 15.20 -39.38 37.56
CA SER A 49 13.85 -39.19 38.11
C SER A 49 12.80 -39.95 37.30
N ALA A 50 12.88 -39.91 35.97
CA ALA A 50 11.93 -40.61 35.09
C ALA A 50 12.00 -42.13 35.26
N PHE A 51 13.20 -42.71 35.34
CA PHE A 51 13.39 -44.14 35.59
C PHE A 51 12.87 -44.58 36.95
N ASN A 52 13.02 -43.72 37.97
CA ASN A 52 12.45 -43.99 39.29
C ASN A 52 10.91 -44.05 39.22
N ASN A 53 10.28 -43.12 38.49
CA ASN A 53 8.82 -43.11 38.27
C ASN A 53 8.33 -44.32 37.47
N LEU A 54 9.18 -44.89 36.61
CA LEU A 54 8.90 -46.14 35.87
C LEU A 54 9.12 -47.41 36.71
N GLY A 55 9.44 -47.28 38.01
CA GLY A 55 9.61 -48.40 38.93
C GLY A 55 10.97 -49.11 38.84
N ILE A 56 11.97 -48.49 38.20
CA ILE A 56 13.33 -49.03 38.17
C ILE A 56 13.96 -48.87 39.56
N SER A 57 14.45 -49.97 40.13
CA SER A 57 15.13 -49.97 41.43
C SER A 57 16.30 -48.98 41.48
N ILE A 58 16.51 -48.32 42.62
CA ILE A 58 17.54 -47.28 42.84
C ILE A 58 18.92 -47.72 42.32
N ALA A 59 19.38 -48.93 42.66
CA ALA A 59 20.70 -49.41 42.25
C ALA A 59 20.85 -49.54 40.72
N LYS A 60 19.83 -50.09 40.03
CA LYS A 60 19.82 -50.18 38.56
C LYS A 60 19.74 -48.79 37.91
N ASN A 61 18.98 -47.88 38.50
CA ASN A 61 18.83 -46.51 38.02
C ASN A 61 20.15 -45.73 38.10
N VAL A 62 20.87 -45.81 39.22
CA VAL A 62 22.20 -45.20 39.38
C VAL A 62 23.18 -45.77 38.36
N LEU A 63 23.20 -47.09 38.17
CA LEU A 63 24.09 -47.74 37.22
C LEU A 63 23.79 -47.32 35.77
N LEU A 64 22.51 -47.33 35.37
CA LEU A 64 22.06 -46.94 34.03
C LEU A 64 22.36 -45.45 33.76
N THR A 65 22.05 -44.58 34.71
CA THR A 65 22.25 -43.14 34.55
C THR A 65 23.73 -42.78 34.46
N THR A 66 24.57 -43.39 35.29
CA THR A 66 26.00 -43.04 35.36
C THR A 66 26.82 -43.66 34.23
N LEU A 67 26.53 -44.91 33.85
CA LEU A 67 27.33 -45.64 32.84
C LEU A 67 26.83 -45.49 31.41
N ILE A 68 25.54 -45.16 31.21
CA ILE A 68 24.94 -45.10 29.87
C ILE A 68 24.47 -43.68 29.57
N ILE A 69 23.58 -43.12 30.39
CA ILE A 69 22.95 -41.83 30.08
C ILE A 69 23.96 -40.68 30.14
N PHE A 70 24.72 -40.57 31.22
CA PHE A 70 25.70 -39.49 31.38
C PHE A 70 26.75 -39.47 30.25
N PRO A 71 27.42 -40.59 29.89
CA PRO A 71 28.37 -40.59 28.78
C PRO A 71 27.70 -40.26 27.44
N LEU A 72 26.48 -40.73 27.22
CA LEU A 72 25.74 -40.46 25.98
C LEU A 72 25.37 -38.97 25.86
N VAL A 73 24.87 -38.36 26.94
CA VAL A 73 24.58 -36.92 26.99
C VAL A 73 25.85 -36.11 26.86
N ALA A 74 26.91 -36.43 27.60
CA ALA A 74 28.18 -35.72 27.55
C ALA A 74 28.80 -35.79 26.14
N THR A 75 28.78 -36.95 25.49
CA THR A 75 29.28 -37.13 24.12
C THR A 75 28.42 -36.36 23.13
N GLY A 76 27.10 -36.44 23.23
CA GLY A 76 26.19 -35.69 22.35
C GLY A 76 26.38 -34.19 22.46
N VAL A 77 26.49 -33.66 23.70
CA VAL A 77 26.76 -32.24 23.96
C VAL A 77 28.13 -31.85 23.42
N ALA A 78 29.18 -32.66 23.62
CA ALA A 78 30.51 -32.36 23.11
C ALA A 78 30.57 -32.32 21.57
N ILE A 79 29.91 -33.27 20.88
CA ILE A 79 29.83 -33.28 19.41
C ILE A 79 29.08 -32.04 18.92
N THR A 80 27.93 -31.74 19.53
CA THR A 80 27.12 -30.58 19.14
C THR A 80 27.87 -29.28 19.37
N PHE A 81 28.56 -29.16 20.50
CA PHE A 81 29.40 -28.01 20.81
C PHE A 81 30.55 -27.86 19.81
N ALA A 82 31.26 -28.94 19.48
CA ALA A 82 32.33 -28.91 18.49
C ALA A 82 31.83 -28.49 17.09
N ALA A 83 30.68 -29.01 16.66
CA ALA A 83 30.05 -28.63 15.39
C ALA A 83 29.61 -27.16 15.39
N ALA A 84 28.98 -26.70 16.47
CA ALA A 84 28.55 -25.31 16.64
C ALA A 84 29.75 -24.36 16.66
N SER A 85 30.82 -24.66 17.40
CA SER A 85 32.04 -23.85 17.41
C SER A 85 32.69 -23.81 16.02
N ALA A 86 32.77 -24.94 15.30
CA ALA A 86 33.31 -24.96 13.94
C ALA A 86 32.48 -24.09 12.98
N PHE A 87 31.15 -24.18 13.07
CA PHE A 87 30.22 -23.36 12.29
C PHE A 87 30.37 -21.86 12.63
N LEU A 88 30.40 -21.52 13.92
CA LEU A 88 30.57 -20.14 14.38
C LEU A 88 31.91 -19.57 13.93
N VAL A 89 33.01 -20.32 14.01
CA VAL A 89 34.33 -19.86 13.54
C VAL A 89 34.30 -19.58 12.03
N TYR A 90 33.77 -20.51 11.23
CA TYR A 90 33.63 -20.32 9.79
C TYR A 90 32.82 -19.07 9.46
N HIS A 91 31.65 -18.92 10.08
CA HIS A 91 30.76 -17.79 9.87
C HIS A 91 31.37 -16.47 10.37
N THR A 92 32.11 -16.51 11.48
CA THR A 92 32.84 -15.36 12.01
C THR A 92 33.86 -14.84 11.00
N ILE A 93 34.62 -15.73 10.36
CA ILE A 93 35.64 -15.35 9.38
C ILE A 93 34.99 -14.66 8.17
N ILE A 94 33.91 -15.25 7.63
CA ILE A 94 33.19 -14.67 6.49
C ILE A 94 32.60 -13.31 6.87
N ASN A 95 31.90 -13.21 8.00
CA ASN A 95 31.24 -11.97 8.42
C ASN A 95 32.24 -10.88 8.76
N ILE A 96 33.40 -11.22 9.35
CA ILE A 96 34.50 -10.29 9.58
C ILE A 96 34.98 -9.72 8.25
N LEU A 97 35.17 -10.57 7.23
CA LEU A 97 35.65 -10.15 5.93
C LEU A 97 34.61 -9.26 5.21
N GLU A 98 33.34 -9.64 5.23
CA GLU A 98 32.24 -8.86 4.67
C GLU A 98 32.09 -7.51 5.37
N SER A 99 32.17 -7.49 6.70
CA SER A 99 32.02 -6.28 7.49
C SER A 99 33.23 -5.35 7.41
N PHE A 100 34.42 -5.93 7.27
CA PHE A 100 35.63 -5.20 6.92
C PHE A 100 35.43 -4.48 5.58
N TRP A 101 34.95 -5.20 4.56
CA TRP A 101 34.74 -4.64 3.22
C TRP A 101 33.64 -3.59 3.20
N LEU A 102 32.53 -3.85 3.90
CA LEU A 102 31.40 -2.94 4.03
C LEU A 102 31.82 -1.68 4.79
N GLY A 103 32.57 -1.80 5.88
CA GLY A 103 33.13 -0.66 6.62
C GLY A 103 34.08 0.19 5.78
N PHE A 104 34.95 -0.46 5.01
CA PHE A 104 35.87 0.21 4.08
C PHE A 104 35.10 0.98 3.00
N ARG A 105 34.19 0.32 2.29
CA ARG A 105 33.41 0.92 1.19
C ARG A 105 32.52 2.07 1.68
N SER A 106 31.82 1.87 2.79
CA SER A 106 30.91 2.86 3.35
C SER A 106 31.66 4.08 3.88
N GLY A 107 32.80 3.90 4.55
CA GLY A 107 33.65 5.00 5.00
C GLY A 107 34.30 5.78 3.84
N LEU A 108 34.68 5.09 2.75
CA LEU A 108 35.27 5.70 1.56
C LEU A 108 34.27 6.57 0.78
N LEU A 109 33.06 6.05 0.56
CA LEU A 109 32.06 6.66 -0.31
C LEU A 109 31.18 7.68 0.43
N HIS A 110 30.84 7.43 1.69
CA HIS A 110 29.80 8.19 2.42
C HIS A 110 30.30 8.80 3.74
N GLU A 111 31.62 8.86 3.95
CA GLU A 111 32.25 9.43 5.13
C GLU A 111 31.68 8.83 6.44
N MET A 112 31.48 9.66 7.48
CA MET A 112 30.99 9.22 8.78
C MET A 112 29.51 8.76 8.73
N ALA A 113 28.70 9.30 7.82
CA ALA A 113 27.31 8.84 7.64
C ALA A 113 27.28 7.39 7.13
N GLY A 114 28.20 7.03 6.24
CA GLY A 114 28.40 5.65 5.80
C GLY A 114 28.76 4.70 6.93
N PHE A 115 29.64 5.12 7.83
CA PHE A 115 30.00 4.33 9.02
C PHE A 115 28.78 4.08 9.93
N TRP A 116 28.01 5.12 10.26
CA TRP A 116 26.84 4.96 11.12
C TRP A 116 25.76 4.08 10.49
N ASN A 117 25.52 4.22 9.19
CA ASN A 117 24.60 3.34 8.47
C ASN A 117 25.09 1.90 8.44
N ALA A 118 26.39 1.67 8.19
CA ALA A 118 27.00 0.36 8.24
C ALA A 118 26.93 -0.30 9.63
N LEU A 119 27.10 0.50 10.69
CA LEU A 119 26.98 0.04 12.06
C LEU A 119 25.52 -0.29 12.43
N ALA A 120 24.56 0.49 11.92
CA ALA A 120 23.14 0.25 12.14
C ALA A 120 22.62 -0.95 11.33
N SER A 121 23.13 -1.17 10.12
CA SER A 121 22.70 -2.27 9.23
C SER A 121 23.20 -3.64 9.66
N GLN A 122 24.18 -3.71 10.57
CA GLN A 122 24.56 -4.98 11.19
C GLN A 122 23.49 -5.38 12.20
N THR A 123 22.59 -6.26 11.75
CA THR A 123 21.58 -6.91 12.59
C THR A 123 22.26 -7.65 13.74
N THR A 124 21.69 -7.52 14.94
CA THR A 124 22.19 -8.20 16.13
C THR A 124 21.45 -9.52 16.31
N LEU A 125 22.15 -10.56 16.80
CA LEU A 125 21.54 -11.88 17.02
C LEU A 125 20.40 -11.86 18.06
N ILE A 126 20.24 -10.80 18.88
CA ILE A 126 19.05 -10.66 19.73
C ILE A 126 17.80 -10.43 18.88
N GLN A 127 17.92 -9.64 17.80
CA GLN A 127 16.84 -9.46 16.82
C GLN A 127 16.60 -10.76 16.05
N ASP A 128 17.67 -11.51 15.78
CA ASP A 128 17.59 -12.79 15.06
C ASP A 128 17.00 -13.91 15.93
N ILE A 129 17.37 -14.03 17.21
CA ILE A 129 16.75 -14.97 18.17
C ILE A 129 15.30 -14.61 18.43
N ASP A 130 14.97 -13.32 18.60
CA ASP A 130 13.59 -12.88 18.77
C ASP A 130 12.76 -13.21 17.52
N LEU A 131 13.30 -12.97 16.33
CA LEU A 131 12.71 -13.39 15.05
C LEU A 131 12.48 -14.91 15.02
N HIS A 132 13.49 -15.72 15.34
CA HIS A 132 13.39 -17.18 15.32
C HIS A 132 12.47 -17.72 16.43
N MET A 133 12.41 -17.08 17.60
CA MET A 133 11.49 -17.42 18.69
C MET A 133 10.06 -17.08 18.35
N ARG A 134 9.80 -15.90 17.79
CA ARG A 134 8.48 -15.51 17.31
C ARG A 134 8.06 -16.41 16.14
N ALA A 135 9.00 -16.84 15.29
CA ALA A 135 8.75 -17.75 14.18
C ALA A 135 8.40 -19.15 14.67
N PHE A 136 9.14 -19.65 15.64
CA PHE A 136 8.82 -20.90 16.32
C PHE A 136 7.46 -20.85 17.03
N GLN A 137 7.11 -19.74 17.70
CA GLN A 137 5.79 -19.54 18.33
C GLN A 137 4.65 -19.44 17.30
N ALA A 138 4.91 -18.84 16.15
CA ALA A 138 3.95 -18.76 15.05
C ALA A 138 3.82 -20.07 14.27
N GLY A 139 4.76 -21.01 14.44
CA GLY A 139 4.83 -22.26 13.66
C GLY A 139 5.30 -22.05 12.22
N VAL A 140 6.11 -21.02 11.99
CA VAL A 140 6.53 -20.52 10.67
C VAL A 140 8.07 -20.46 10.64
N HIS A 141 8.73 -20.54 9.48
CA HIS A 141 10.19 -20.41 9.42
C HIS A 141 10.66 -18.98 9.72
N ALA A 142 11.87 -18.81 10.29
CA ALA A 142 12.38 -17.49 10.68
C ALA A 142 12.47 -16.50 9.50
N ASP A 143 12.80 -17.00 8.31
CA ASP A 143 12.84 -16.22 7.05
C ASP A 143 11.46 -15.70 6.60
N GLU A 144 10.39 -16.29 7.14
CA GLU A 144 9.01 -15.90 6.85
C GLU A 144 8.45 -14.95 7.91
N LEU A 145 9.21 -14.70 8.98
CA LEU A 145 8.78 -13.89 10.11
C LEU A 145 9.43 -12.50 10.17
N ILE A 146 10.15 -12.10 9.12
CA ILE A 146 10.73 -10.76 9.01
C ILE A 146 9.64 -9.74 9.31
N ASP A 147 9.84 -9.02 10.42
CA ASP A 147 8.93 -8.05 11.01
C ASP A 147 8.41 -7.12 9.90
N ASP A 148 7.10 -6.92 9.91
CA ASP A 148 6.28 -6.10 8.99
C ASP A 148 6.64 -4.60 9.02
N VAL A 149 7.83 -4.25 9.52
CA VAL A 149 8.34 -2.90 9.68
C VAL A 149 9.84 -2.89 9.42
N ASP A 150 10.23 -2.90 8.14
CA ASP A 150 11.50 -2.31 7.74
C ASP A 150 11.31 -1.35 6.56
N PHE A 151 12.08 -0.27 6.61
CA PHE A 151 11.99 0.95 5.81
C PHE A 151 11.74 0.71 4.32
N ASP A 152 10.50 0.92 3.87
CA ASP A 152 10.08 1.44 2.54
C ASP A 152 8.63 1.03 2.16
N GLY A 153 7.68 1.04 3.10
CA GLY A 153 6.24 1.19 2.75
C GLY A 153 5.59 0.17 1.81
N PHE A 154 6.18 -1.01 1.58
CA PHE A 154 5.59 -2.07 0.75
C PHE A 154 5.14 -3.25 1.60
N GLN A 155 3.84 -3.31 1.92
CA GLN A 155 3.19 -4.50 2.46
C GLN A 155 3.17 -5.61 1.39
N ARG A 156 3.76 -6.78 1.68
CA ARG A 156 3.58 -7.98 0.84
C ARG A 156 2.52 -8.90 1.45
N ILE A 157 1.35 -8.95 0.84
CA ILE A 157 0.39 -10.04 1.05
C ILE A 157 0.90 -11.27 0.28
N ARG A 158 1.29 -12.32 1.01
CA ARG A 158 1.91 -13.54 0.49
C ARG A 158 0.91 -14.70 0.46
N GLU A 159 -0.06 -14.65 -0.45
CA GLU A 159 -0.69 -15.88 -0.95
C GLU A 159 0.09 -16.34 -2.20
N GLU A 160 0.71 -17.52 -2.06
CA GLU A 160 1.29 -18.38 -3.10
C GLU A 160 2.59 -17.91 -3.79
N LEU A 161 3.73 -18.28 -3.20
CA LEU A 161 4.96 -18.53 -3.96
C LEU A 161 5.03 -20.03 -4.27
N GLN A 162 4.29 -20.45 -5.29
CA GLN A 162 4.73 -21.59 -6.09
C GLN A 162 5.96 -21.16 -6.88
N ASP A 163 6.89 -22.10 -7.02
CA ASP A 163 8.14 -21.98 -7.75
C ASP A 163 7.99 -21.08 -8.98
N VAL A 164 8.92 -20.13 -9.12
CA VAL A 164 9.12 -19.41 -10.36
C VAL A 164 9.59 -20.43 -11.39
N VAL A 165 8.65 -21.09 -12.04
CA VAL A 165 8.88 -21.73 -13.32
C VAL A 165 9.24 -20.58 -14.25
N VAL A 166 10.53 -20.45 -14.56
CA VAL A 166 11.01 -19.61 -15.65
C VAL A 166 10.51 -20.26 -16.93
N VAL A 167 9.24 -20.02 -17.24
CA VAL A 167 8.63 -20.39 -18.51
C VAL A 167 9.24 -19.43 -19.53
N LYS A 168 10.24 -19.92 -20.28
CA LYS A 168 10.67 -19.33 -21.56
C LYS A 168 9.60 -19.60 -22.63
N GLU A 169 8.38 -19.16 -22.38
CA GLU A 169 7.42 -18.93 -23.46
C GLU A 169 7.67 -17.49 -23.92
N ASP A 170 7.66 -17.27 -25.24
CA ASP A 170 7.60 -15.91 -25.76
C ASP A 170 6.41 -15.23 -25.08
N LEU A 171 6.71 -14.27 -24.20
CA LEU A 171 5.73 -13.56 -23.40
C LEU A 171 4.84 -12.76 -24.35
N ASP A 172 3.74 -13.40 -24.77
CA ASP A 172 2.71 -12.80 -25.60
C ASP A 172 2.12 -11.61 -24.84
N VAL A 173 2.39 -10.41 -25.35
CA VAL A 173 1.98 -9.15 -24.73
C VAL A 173 0.45 -9.10 -24.79
N PRO A 174 -0.25 -9.08 -23.63
CA PRO A 174 -1.71 -9.03 -23.64
C PRO A 174 -2.20 -7.77 -24.36
N ASP A 175 -3.23 -7.91 -25.20
CA ASP A 175 -3.92 -6.79 -25.82
C ASP A 175 -4.76 -6.06 -24.76
N LEU A 176 -4.17 -5.03 -24.18
CA LEU A 176 -4.74 -4.24 -23.09
C LEU A 176 -5.37 -2.93 -23.62
N GLU A 177 -5.31 -2.68 -24.93
CA GLU A 177 -5.77 -1.42 -25.52
C GLU A 177 -7.29 -1.44 -25.77
N ARG A 178 -8.04 -0.56 -25.11
CA ARG A 178 -9.48 -0.43 -25.32
C ARG A 178 -9.81 0.85 -26.10
N LYS A 179 -10.43 0.68 -27.27
CA LYS A 179 -10.86 1.79 -28.17
C LYS A 179 -12.31 2.26 -27.95
N ALA A 180 -13.01 1.73 -26.96
CA ALA A 180 -14.42 2.04 -26.73
C ALA A 180 -14.61 3.45 -26.14
N PRO A 181 -15.68 4.18 -26.52
CA PRO A 181 -15.98 5.49 -25.98
C PRO A 181 -16.25 5.42 -24.47
N ARG A 182 -15.60 6.32 -23.72
CA ARG A 182 -15.76 6.45 -22.27
C ARG A 182 -17.11 7.11 -22.00
N GLY A 183 -17.87 6.60 -21.02
CA GLY A 183 -19.08 7.29 -20.55
C GLY A 183 -18.68 8.64 -19.96
N SER A 184 -18.97 9.74 -20.66
CA SER A 184 -18.41 11.06 -20.35
C SER A 184 -19.46 12.02 -19.80
N HIS A 185 -19.54 12.19 -18.48
CA HIS A 185 -20.03 13.42 -17.86
C HIS A 185 -19.27 13.64 -16.53
N PRO A 186 -18.09 14.30 -16.54
CA PRO A 186 -17.49 14.75 -15.30
C PRO A 186 -18.47 15.67 -14.56
N LEU A 187 -18.47 15.61 -13.22
CA LEU A 187 -19.28 16.52 -12.40
C LEU A 187 -18.85 17.96 -12.68
N ASN A 188 -19.83 18.85 -12.85
CA ASN A 188 -19.54 20.27 -13.00
C ASN A 188 -18.99 20.85 -11.69
N ASP A 189 -18.16 21.89 -11.77
CA ASP A 189 -17.61 22.59 -10.59
C ASP A 189 -18.68 23.05 -9.59
N ILE A 190 -19.88 23.36 -10.10
CA ILE A 190 -21.04 23.75 -9.30
C ILE A 190 -21.55 22.57 -8.45
N GLU A 191 -21.56 21.35 -9.00
CA GLU A 191 -22.01 20.14 -8.31
C GLU A 191 -20.99 19.71 -7.26
N LEU A 192 -19.69 19.79 -7.57
CA LEU A 192 -18.62 19.55 -6.60
C LEU A 192 -18.65 20.52 -5.43
N LYS A 193 -18.95 21.80 -5.68
CA LYS A 193 -19.14 22.80 -4.62
C LYS A 193 -20.35 22.47 -3.74
N LYS A 194 -21.48 22.05 -4.32
CA LYS A 194 -22.66 21.61 -3.57
C LYS A 194 -22.34 20.43 -2.65
N ILE A 195 -21.64 19.41 -3.16
CA ILE A 195 -21.22 18.25 -2.39
C ILE A 195 -20.31 18.65 -1.22
N ASN A 196 -19.31 19.51 -1.47
CA ASN A 196 -18.39 19.98 -0.43
C ASN A 196 -19.13 20.76 0.68
N THR A 197 -20.07 21.64 0.31
CA THR A 197 -20.88 22.36 1.30
C THR A 197 -21.75 21.42 2.15
N LEU A 198 -22.31 20.36 1.55
CA LEU A 198 -23.09 19.36 2.28
C LEU A 198 -22.20 18.54 3.24
N ILE A 199 -21.02 18.11 2.79
CA ILE A 199 -20.05 17.42 3.64
C ILE A 199 -19.68 18.28 4.85
N LYS A 200 -19.38 19.57 4.65
CA LYS A 200 -19.05 20.50 5.75
C LYS A 200 -20.21 20.67 6.73
N ASN A 201 -21.43 20.88 6.22
CA ASN A 201 -22.62 21.06 7.06
C ASN A 201 -22.95 19.80 7.88
N LEU A 202 -22.86 18.62 7.28
CA LEU A 202 -23.14 17.36 7.96
C LEU A 202 -22.02 16.95 8.93
N THR A 203 -20.77 17.31 8.65
CA THR A 203 -19.64 17.11 9.58
C THR A 203 -19.74 17.99 10.81
N ASN A 204 -20.27 19.22 10.68
CA ASN A 204 -20.51 20.10 11.82
C ASN A 204 -21.68 19.64 12.70
N SER A 205 -22.59 18.83 12.16
CA SER A 205 -23.76 18.26 12.86
C SER A 205 -23.55 16.79 13.26
N GLN A 206 -22.30 16.35 13.37
CA GLN A 206 -21.93 14.94 13.56
C GLN A 206 -22.47 14.31 14.86
N ASP A 207 -22.85 15.12 15.85
CA ASP A 207 -23.44 14.67 17.11
C ASP A 207 -24.93 14.29 17.01
N SER A 208 -25.65 14.78 15.99
CA SER A 208 -27.08 14.51 15.80
C SER A 208 -27.41 13.41 14.78
N LEU A 209 -26.40 12.84 14.12
CA LEU A 209 -26.57 11.84 13.06
C LEU A 209 -26.67 10.42 13.62
N SER A 210 -27.53 9.59 13.02
CA SER A 210 -27.59 8.16 13.32
C SER A 210 -26.32 7.43 12.85
N LEU A 211 -26.07 6.24 13.38
CA LEU A 211 -24.87 5.45 13.04
C LEU A 211 -24.78 5.14 11.53
N GLU A 212 -25.91 4.90 10.87
CA GLU A 212 -25.97 4.62 9.43
C GLU A 212 -25.67 5.87 8.58
N GLU A 213 -26.13 7.04 9.03
CA GLU A 213 -25.88 8.31 8.37
C GLU A 213 -24.42 8.73 8.47
N LYS A 214 -23.77 8.46 9.62
CA LYS A 214 -22.32 8.65 9.79
C LYS A 214 -21.54 7.79 8.79
N LYS A 215 -21.89 6.50 8.65
CA LYS A 215 -21.26 5.61 7.65
C LYS A 215 -21.44 6.13 6.22
N ARG A 216 -22.63 6.63 5.87
CA ARG A 216 -22.90 7.20 4.54
C ARG A 216 -22.13 8.50 4.30
N LEU A 217 -22.01 9.35 5.32
CA LEU A 217 -21.21 10.58 5.25
C LEU A 217 -19.71 10.27 5.05
N ASP A 218 -19.19 9.27 5.76
CA ASP A 218 -17.79 8.85 5.62
C ASP A 218 -17.52 8.22 4.24
N ALA A 219 -18.48 7.44 3.71
CA ALA A 219 -18.42 6.94 2.34
C ALA A 219 -18.41 8.09 1.32
N LEU A 220 -19.28 9.09 1.50
CA LEU A 220 -19.32 10.28 0.63
C LEU A 220 -18.02 11.09 0.69
N LYS A 221 -17.42 11.26 1.89
CA LYS A 221 -16.11 11.93 2.05
C LYS A 221 -15.00 11.19 1.32
N THR A 222 -15.00 9.86 1.42
CA THR A 222 -14.00 9.01 0.77
C THR A 222 -14.12 9.13 -0.76
N LEU A 223 -15.34 9.01 -1.29
CA LEU A 223 -15.60 9.16 -2.73
C LEU A 223 -15.27 10.57 -3.24
N TYR A 224 -15.61 11.61 -2.48
CA TYR A 224 -15.28 13.00 -2.84
C TYR A 224 -13.76 13.24 -2.92
N THR A 225 -13.00 12.65 -1.99
CA THR A 225 -11.54 12.75 -1.99
C THR A 225 -10.95 12.00 -3.19
N GLN A 226 -11.40 10.76 -3.43
CA GLN A 226 -10.98 9.95 -4.58
C GLN A 226 -11.29 10.65 -5.93
N TYR A 227 -12.48 11.24 -6.05
CA TYR A 227 -12.86 11.99 -7.25
C TYR A 227 -11.92 13.18 -7.49
N ASN A 228 -11.69 14.00 -6.47
CA ASN A 228 -10.83 15.18 -6.60
C ASN A 228 -9.39 14.82 -6.92
N ASP A 229 -8.85 13.78 -6.28
CA ASP A 229 -7.47 13.34 -6.51
C ASP A 229 -7.30 12.82 -7.94
N LEU A 230 -8.25 11.99 -8.42
CA LEU A 230 -8.21 11.46 -9.78
C LEU A 230 -8.46 12.57 -10.83
N SER A 231 -9.41 13.46 -10.59
CA SER A 231 -9.71 14.59 -11.48
C SER A 231 -8.53 15.54 -11.58
N LYS A 232 -7.89 15.87 -10.45
CA LYS A 232 -6.70 16.72 -10.42
C LYS A 232 -5.54 16.05 -11.16
N LYS A 233 -5.32 14.75 -10.93
CA LYS A 233 -4.28 13.99 -11.63
C LYS A 233 -4.46 14.06 -13.15
N LEU A 234 -5.67 13.83 -13.65
CA LEU A 234 -5.95 13.85 -15.08
C LEU A 234 -5.84 15.26 -15.68
N GLU A 235 -6.22 16.31 -14.94
CA GLU A 235 -6.04 17.70 -15.37
C GLU A 235 -4.57 18.15 -15.34
N ASP A 236 -3.77 17.67 -14.39
CA ASP A 236 -2.32 17.91 -14.36
C ASP A 236 -1.66 17.27 -15.60
N VAL A 237 -2.04 16.04 -15.96
CA VAL A 237 -1.58 15.37 -17.19
C VAL A 237 -2.05 16.13 -18.44
N ARG A 238 -3.32 16.56 -18.48
CA ARG A 238 -3.85 17.34 -19.58
C ARG A 238 -3.10 18.64 -19.78
N THR A 239 -2.82 19.36 -18.69
CA THR A 239 -2.07 20.62 -18.71
C THR A 239 -0.65 20.39 -19.23
N ALA A 240 0.04 19.35 -18.76
CA ALA A 240 1.36 18.97 -19.25
C ALA A 240 1.37 18.62 -20.75
N LEU A 241 0.33 17.93 -21.24
CA LEU A 241 0.15 17.62 -22.67
C LEU A 241 -0.15 18.85 -23.52
N VAL A 242 -0.92 19.81 -23.00
CA VAL A 242 -1.23 21.08 -23.69
C VAL A 242 0.02 21.95 -23.79
N GLU A 243 0.76 22.10 -22.69
CA GLU A 243 2.01 22.87 -22.59
C GLU A 243 3.20 22.18 -23.27
N ASN A 244 3.03 20.92 -23.69
CA ASN A 244 4.06 20.07 -24.28
C ASN A 244 5.26 19.83 -23.34
N ASP A 245 5.04 19.94 -22.03
CA ASP A 245 6.04 19.65 -21.00
C ASP A 245 5.74 18.31 -20.33
N LYS A 246 6.11 17.23 -21.05
CA LYS A 246 5.88 15.85 -20.60
C LYS A 246 6.72 15.48 -19.37
N THR A 247 7.77 16.23 -19.05
CA THR A 247 8.60 16.00 -17.85
C THR A 247 7.83 16.21 -16.55
N ARG A 248 6.72 16.95 -16.61
CA ARG A 248 5.81 17.16 -15.48
C ARG A 248 4.93 15.94 -15.18
N ILE A 249 4.81 15.00 -16.13
CA ILE A 249 4.03 13.79 -15.95
C ILE A 249 4.88 12.77 -15.21
N LYS A 250 4.47 12.44 -13.98
CA LYS A 250 5.12 11.42 -13.17
C LYS A 250 4.61 10.04 -13.57
N ASP A 251 5.54 9.13 -13.86
CA ASP A 251 5.24 7.70 -13.96
C ASP A 251 4.95 7.15 -12.54
N GLU A 252 3.73 6.66 -12.33
CA GLU A 252 3.30 6.10 -11.05
C GLU A 252 3.69 4.64 -10.89
N MET A 253 3.98 3.94 -11.99
CA MET A 253 4.25 2.51 -11.99
C MET A 253 5.74 2.18 -11.99
N ILE A 254 6.55 2.99 -12.68
CA ILE A 254 7.99 2.79 -12.82
C ILE A 254 8.71 4.05 -12.32
N ALA A 255 9.45 3.92 -11.23
CA ALA A 255 10.16 5.05 -10.63
C ALA A 255 11.29 5.58 -11.55
N PHE A 256 11.46 6.90 -11.57
CA PHE A 256 12.50 7.61 -12.33
C PHE A 256 12.43 7.40 -13.86
N ASN A 257 11.25 7.05 -14.36
CA ASN A 257 11.01 6.89 -15.79
C ASN A 257 10.43 8.17 -16.40
N GLU A 258 10.86 8.50 -17.62
CA GLU A 258 10.32 9.63 -18.39
C GLU A 258 9.09 9.16 -19.16
N VAL A 259 8.02 9.97 -19.14
CA VAL A 259 6.75 9.62 -19.79
C VAL A 259 6.69 10.24 -21.18
N GLU A 260 6.73 9.41 -22.22
CA GLU A 260 6.61 9.86 -23.61
C GLU A 260 5.17 9.76 -24.13
N THR A 261 4.52 8.62 -23.88
CA THR A 261 3.14 8.31 -24.28
C THR A 261 2.32 7.97 -23.04
N PRO A 262 1.66 8.95 -22.41
CA PRO A 262 0.92 8.72 -21.18
C PRO A 262 -0.31 7.85 -21.45
N ILE A 263 -0.43 6.78 -20.67
CA ILE A 263 -1.60 5.91 -20.63
C ILE A 263 -2.16 5.85 -19.21
N LEU A 264 -3.48 5.66 -19.12
CA LEU A 264 -4.17 5.37 -17.87
C LEU A 264 -4.44 3.88 -17.81
N LEU A 265 -3.70 3.15 -16.99
CA LEU A 265 -3.96 1.75 -16.69
C LEU A 265 -5.03 1.66 -15.59
N VAL A 266 -6.08 0.88 -15.82
CA VAL A 266 -7.16 0.67 -14.85
C VAL A 266 -7.46 -0.81 -14.68
N LYS A 267 -7.89 -1.19 -13.48
CA LYS A 267 -8.44 -2.52 -13.21
C LYS A 267 -9.97 -2.46 -13.26
N GLN A 268 -10.58 -3.39 -13.97
CA GLN A 268 -12.03 -3.54 -14.06
C GLN A 268 -12.49 -4.85 -13.45
N TYR A 269 -13.73 -4.88 -12.94
CA TYR A 269 -14.41 -6.09 -12.47
C TYR A 269 -15.75 -6.26 -13.18
N LYS A 270 -16.17 -7.50 -13.39
CA LYS A 270 -17.42 -7.84 -14.05
C LYS A 270 -18.56 -7.95 -13.04
N LYS A 271 -19.61 -7.14 -13.20
CA LYS A 271 -20.86 -7.20 -12.43
C LYS A 271 -22.03 -7.13 -13.39
N GLU A 272 -22.96 -8.09 -13.31
CA GLU A 272 -24.20 -8.07 -14.12
C GLU A 272 -23.94 -7.89 -15.63
N GLU A 273 -22.93 -8.59 -16.16
CA GLU A 273 -22.45 -8.49 -17.56
C GLU A 273 -21.83 -7.14 -17.99
N GLN A 274 -21.68 -6.18 -17.06
CA GLN A 274 -20.99 -4.92 -17.29
C GLN A 274 -19.64 -4.87 -16.57
N TRP A 275 -18.68 -4.20 -17.20
CA TRP A 275 -17.34 -3.97 -16.63
C TRP A 275 -17.32 -2.63 -15.90
N HIS A 276 -17.03 -2.67 -14.60
CA HIS A 276 -16.91 -1.51 -13.74
C HIS A 276 -15.47 -1.32 -13.29
N ASN A 277 -15.06 -0.11 -12.95
CA ASN A 277 -13.70 0.15 -12.49
C ASN A 277 -13.56 -0.20 -10.99
N VAL A 278 -12.47 -0.87 -10.64
CA VAL A 278 -12.11 -1.06 -9.23
C VAL A 278 -11.70 0.31 -8.67
N PRO A 279 -12.27 0.78 -7.56
CA PRO A 279 -11.94 2.09 -6.99
C PRO A 279 -10.45 2.22 -6.66
N ALA A 280 -9.88 3.40 -6.90
CA ALA A 280 -8.50 3.75 -6.60
C ALA A 280 -7.45 2.80 -7.25
N SER A 281 -7.78 2.21 -8.40
CA SER A 281 -6.89 1.30 -9.15
C SER A 281 -6.39 1.87 -10.49
N SER A 282 -6.47 3.19 -10.63
CA SER A 282 -6.10 3.92 -11.85
C SER A 282 -4.69 4.50 -11.75
N TYR A 283 -3.79 4.09 -12.64
CA TYR A 283 -2.38 4.49 -12.65
C TYR A 283 -2.00 5.19 -13.96
N VAL A 284 -1.23 6.28 -13.87
CA VAL A 284 -0.64 6.96 -15.04
C VAL A 284 0.78 6.42 -15.25
N THR A 285 1.07 5.95 -16.45
CA THR A 285 2.38 5.37 -16.81
C THR A 285 2.68 5.64 -18.27
N ASP A 286 3.93 5.41 -18.67
CA ASP A 286 4.31 5.39 -20.07
C ASP A 286 3.97 4.06 -20.78
N LYS A 287 3.42 4.13 -22.00
CA LYS A 287 3.03 2.97 -22.81
C LYS A 287 4.22 2.06 -23.12
N GLU A 288 5.29 2.62 -23.66
CA GLU A 288 6.43 1.85 -24.17
C GLU A 288 7.20 1.19 -23.03
N SER A 289 7.36 1.93 -21.95
CA SER A 289 8.04 1.48 -20.74
C SER A 289 7.27 0.35 -20.05
N LEU A 290 5.94 0.46 -19.95
CA LEU A 290 5.09 -0.62 -19.45
C LEU A 290 5.17 -1.85 -20.37
N LEU A 291 5.09 -1.67 -21.68
CA LEU A 291 5.20 -2.77 -22.64
C LEU A 291 6.56 -3.48 -22.54
N HIS A 292 7.65 -2.72 -22.41
CA HIS A 292 8.99 -3.26 -22.22
C HIS A 292 9.09 -4.05 -20.90
N TRP A 293 8.51 -3.52 -19.82
CA TRP A 293 8.42 -4.23 -18.54
C TRP A 293 7.67 -5.55 -18.69
N LEU A 294 6.52 -5.56 -19.38
CA LEU A 294 5.68 -6.75 -19.53
C LEU A 294 6.32 -7.87 -20.34
N LYS A 295 7.20 -7.52 -21.29
CA LYS A 295 8.01 -8.51 -22.02
C LYS A 295 9.01 -9.23 -21.12
N GLN A 296 9.40 -8.64 -20.00
CA GLN A 296 10.34 -9.24 -19.04
C GLN A 296 9.60 -9.87 -17.85
N ASN A 297 8.49 -9.24 -17.42
CA ASN A 297 7.71 -9.63 -16.25
C ASN A 297 6.21 -9.41 -16.51
N PRO A 298 5.37 -10.46 -16.63
CA PRO A 298 3.93 -10.33 -16.93
C PRO A 298 3.08 -9.79 -15.75
N LYS A 299 3.74 -9.25 -14.71
CA LYS A 299 3.14 -8.79 -13.46
C LYS A 299 3.17 -7.27 -13.35
N HIS A 300 2.12 -6.70 -12.77
CA HIS A 300 1.99 -5.29 -12.45
C HIS A 300 3.15 -4.84 -11.53
N PRO A 301 3.91 -3.77 -11.85
CA PRO A 301 5.05 -3.30 -11.07
C PRO A 301 4.77 -3.09 -9.57
N LEU A 302 3.65 -2.41 -9.25
CA LEU A 302 3.28 -2.09 -7.87
C LEU A 302 2.64 -3.28 -7.12
N ASN A 303 1.54 -3.82 -7.66
CA ASN A 303 0.70 -4.79 -6.95
C ASN A 303 1.07 -6.25 -7.23
N LYS A 304 2.02 -6.50 -8.14
CA LYS A 304 2.48 -7.82 -8.60
C LYS A 304 1.37 -8.73 -9.15
N ASP A 305 0.25 -8.14 -9.53
CA ASP A 305 -0.92 -8.79 -10.12
C ASP A 305 -0.63 -9.16 -11.59
N THR A 306 -1.08 -10.31 -12.06
CA THR A 306 -0.81 -10.73 -13.45
C THR A 306 -1.75 -9.98 -14.39
N LEU A 307 -1.24 -9.20 -15.35
CA LEU A 307 -2.12 -8.37 -16.20
C LEU A 307 -3.06 -9.20 -17.08
N LYS A 308 -2.64 -10.40 -17.51
CA LYS A 308 -3.43 -11.33 -18.34
C LYS A 308 -4.53 -12.06 -17.56
N LYS A 309 -4.30 -12.30 -16.26
CA LYS A 309 -5.24 -12.99 -15.36
C LYS A 309 -5.17 -12.36 -13.97
N PRO A 310 -5.78 -11.19 -13.80
CA PRO A 310 -5.65 -10.47 -12.55
C PRO A 310 -6.50 -11.08 -11.44
N LYS A 311 -6.07 -10.88 -10.19
CA LYS A 311 -6.76 -11.40 -9.00
C LYS A 311 -8.18 -10.87 -8.92
N TYR A 312 -9.13 -11.76 -8.65
CA TYR A 312 -10.54 -11.44 -8.44
C TYR A 312 -10.73 -10.30 -7.42
N TYR A 313 -11.70 -9.42 -7.68
CA TYR A 313 -12.13 -8.39 -6.74
C TYR A 313 -13.48 -8.81 -6.16
N ASN A 314 -13.57 -9.03 -4.84
CA ASN A 314 -14.78 -9.53 -4.18
C ASN A 314 -15.37 -10.78 -4.86
N GLN A 315 -14.50 -11.73 -5.25
CA GLN A 315 -14.87 -12.95 -6.00
C GLN A 315 -15.42 -12.72 -7.42
N MET A 316 -15.36 -11.48 -7.93
CA MET A 316 -15.76 -11.12 -9.30
C MET A 316 -14.57 -11.12 -10.25
N GLU A 317 -14.79 -11.57 -11.48
CA GLU A 317 -13.76 -11.63 -12.52
C GLU A 317 -13.21 -10.22 -12.79
N THR A 318 -11.89 -10.11 -12.98
CA THR A 318 -11.24 -8.83 -13.24
C THR A 318 -10.41 -8.86 -14.50
N GLN A 319 -10.17 -7.68 -15.08
CA GLN A 319 -9.26 -7.48 -16.21
C GLN A 319 -8.54 -6.15 -16.06
N TYR A 320 -7.32 -6.04 -16.60
CA TYR A 320 -6.66 -4.75 -16.78
C TYR A 320 -6.90 -4.25 -18.20
N ILE A 321 -7.09 -2.95 -18.33
CA ILE A 321 -7.11 -2.26 -19.62
C ILE A 321 -6.38 -0.93 -19.46
N TRP A 322 -5.81 -0.44 -20.55
CA TRP A 322 -5.30 0.93 -20.60
C TRP A 322 -6.06 1.79 -21.60
N TYR A 323 -6.02 3.09 -21.33
CA TYR A 323 -6.52 4.12 -22.21
C TYR A 323 -5.39 5.08 -22.55
N GLU A 324 -5.25 5.44 -23.82
CA GLU A 324 -4.33 6.50 -24.20
C GLU A 324 -4.87 7.86 -23.73
N LEU A 325 -3.99 8.65 -23.10
CA LEU A 325 -4.31 9.99 -22.63
C LEU A 325 -3.85 10.99 -23.69
N THR A 326 -4.82 11.62 -24.35
CA THR A 326 -4.57 12.65 -25.36
C THR A 326 -5.02 14.01 -24.83
N LYS A 327 -4.66 15.09 -25.52
CA LYS A 327 -5.07 16.47 -25.15
C LYS A 327 -6.60 16.62 -25.05
N GLU A 328 -7.31 15.84 -25.86
CA GLU A 328 -8.77 15.87 -25.99
C GLU A 328 -9.44 14.85 -25.05
N ASP A 329 -8.80 13.71 -24.79
CA ASP A 329 -9.36 12.60 -24.01
C ASP A 329 -8.57 12.25 -22.74
N CYS A 330 -8.58 13.16 -21.75
CA CYS A 330 -8.07 12.95 -20.39
C CYS A 330 -9.20 12.63 -19.38
N THR A 331 -10.06 11.66 -19.68
CA THR A 331 -11.19 11.25 -18.79
C THR A 331 -11.09 9.79 -18.37
N SER A 332 -11.70 9.42 -17.24
CA SER A 332 -11.74 8.03 -16.76
C SER A 332 -13.19 7.58 -16.53
N GLN A 333 -13.49 6.32 -16.87
CA GLN A 333 -14.76 5.67 -16.50
C GLN A 333 -14.98 5.69 -14.97
N GLU A 334 -13.90 5.65 -14.19
CA GLU A 334 -13.97 5.71 -12.72
C GLU A 334 -14.57 7.03 -12.24
N LEU A 335 -14.26 8.15 -12.90
CA LEU A 335 -14.84 9.45 -12.55
C LEU A 335 -16.36 9.47 -12.75
N ALA A 336 -16.87 8.84 -13.82
CA ALA A 336 -18.29 8.76 -14.10
C ALA A 336 -19.03 7.85 -13.08
N GLU A 337 -18.41 6.74 -12.70
CA GLU A 337 -18.95 5.82 -11.70
C GLU A 337 -18.97 6.45 -10.31
N ILE A 338 -17.88 7.12 -9.91
CA ILE A 338 -17.81 7.86 -8.65
C ILE A 338 -18.84 9.00 -8.66
N ALA A 339 -18.97 9.74 -9.76
CA ALA A 339 -19.94 10.82 -9.88
C ALA A 339 -21.39 10.34 -9.69
N THR A 340 -21.73 9.18 -10.24
CA THR A 340 -23.05 8.56 -10.08
C THR A 340 -23.29 8.15 -8.63
N GLN A 341 -22.33 7.45 -8.01
CA GLN A 341 -22.43 7.03 -6.61
C GLN A 341 -22.51 8.22 -5.64
N MET A 342 -21.75 9.27 -5.91
CA MET A 342 -21.80 10.51 -5.13
C MET A 342 -23.16 11.21 -5.28
N SER A 343 -23.74 11.22 -6.48
CA SER A 343 -25.06 11.80 -6.73
C SER A 343 -26.16 11.04 -5.98
N ASP A 344 -26.09 9.71 -5.95
CA ASP A 344 -27.04 8.86 -5.21
C ASP A 344 -26.93 9.07 -3.69
N LEU A 345 -25.70 9.06 -3.16
CA LEU A 345 -25.44 9.36 -1.75
C LEU A 345 -25.86 10.78 -1.36
N LEU A 346 -25.67 11.74 -2.27
CA LEU A 346 -26.11 13.10 -2.07
C LEU A 346 -27.65 13.16 -1.97
N GLN A 347 -28.39 12.51 -2.86
CA GLN A 347 -29.85 12.46 -2.79
C GLN A 347 -30.35 11.83 -1.48
N MET A 348 -29.65 10.79 -0.98
CA MET A 348 -29.99 10.14 0.28
C MET A 348 -29.67 10.97 1.53
N LEU A 349 -28.64 11.82 1.49
CA LEU A 349 -28.19 12.63 2.63
C LEU A 349 -28.78 14.05 2.64
N LEU A 350 -29.29 14.54 1.50
CA LEU A 350 -29.91 15.86 1.36
C LEU A 350 -31.09 16.12 2.35
N PRO A 351 -31.95 15.13 2.67
CA PRO A 351 -33.05 15.33 3.62
C PRO A 351 -32.60 15.55 5.08
N LEU A 352 -31.37 15.18 5.43
CA LEU A 352 -30.83 15.23 6.80
C LEU A 352 -30.22 16.59 7.14
N VAL A 353 -30.04 17.46 6.14
CA VAL A 353 -29.61 18.82 6.38
C VAL A 353 -30.79 19.57 6.99
N PRO A 354 -30.68 20.09 8.23
CA PRO A 354 -31.73 20.93 8.77
C PRO A 354 -31.96 22.08 7.78
N LYS A 355 -33.22 22.45 7.52
CA LYS A 355 -33.61 23.62 6.71
C LYS A 355 -33.14 24.93 7.37
N GLN A 356 -31.85 25.09 7.64
CA GLN A 356 -31.24 26.37 7.91
C GLN A 356 -31.07 27.06 6.57
N LYS A 357 -32.08 27.86 6.23
CA LYS A 357 -32.01 28.99 5.28
C LYS A 357 -31.00 28.77 4.15
N MET A 358 -31.42 28.01 3.14
CA MET A 358 -30.98 28.27 1.78
C MET A 358 -31.66 29.58 1.33
N ASN A 359 -31.31 30.70 1.96
CA ASN A 359 -31.49 32.02 1.37
C ASN A 359 -30.33 32.24 0.40
N ILE A 360 -30.24 31.38 -0.60
CA ILE A 360 -29.72 31.77 -1.90
C ILE A 360 -30.83 32.61 -2.47
N GLY A 361 -30.58 33.91 -2.67
CA GLY A 361 -31.57 34.91 -3.02
C GLY A 361 -32.55 34.42 -4.09
N LEU A 362 -33.73 33.97 -3.65
CA LEU A 362 -34.93 34.11 -4.45
C LEU A 362 -35.19 35.61 -4.51
N CYS A 363 -35.21 36.14 -5.73
CA CYS A 363 -35.76 37.44 -6.05
C CYS A 363 -37.05 37.67 -5.25
N THR A 364 -36.96 38.45 -4.19
CA THR A 364 -38.12 39.01 -3.52
C THR A 364 -38.66 40.11 -4.43
N ALA A 365 -39.51 39.70 -5.38
CA ALA A 365 -40.52 40.61 -5.91
C ALA A 365 -41.38 41.05 -4.72
N SER A 366 -41.45 42.36 -4.53
CA SER A 366 -42.13 43.06 -3.46
C SER A 366 -43.58 42.61 -3.31
N GLN A 367 -43.95 42.09 -2.14
CA GLN A 367 -45.32 42.15 -1.65
C GLN A 367 -45.35 43.08 -0.45
N SER A 368 -45.56 44.35 -0.73
CA SER A 368 -45.92 45.39 0.23
C SER A 368 -47.41 45.24 0.58
N PHE A 369 -47.68 45.09 1.88
CA PHE A 369 -49.02 44.98 2.47
C PHE A 369 -49.18 46.13 3.47
N PHE A 370 -50.06 47.10 3.18
CA PHE A 370 -50.91 47.91 4.07
C PHE A 370 -51.76 48.82 3.16
N SER A 371 -53.06 48.53 2.99
CA SER A 371 -54.20 49.29 3.58
C SER A 371 -54.27 50.75 3.11
N SER A 372 -55.16 51.16 2.19
CA SER A 372 -56.62 51.36 2.29
C SER A 372 -56.95 52.85 2.06
N GLY A 373 -57.86 53.16 1.11
CA GLY A 373 -58.53 54.45 1.04
C GLY A 373 -58.93 54.94 -0.37
N GLY A 374 -60.22 54.81 -0.72
CA GLY A 374 -60.93 55.86 -1.46
C GLY A 374 -61.41 55.60 -2.90
N ASN A 375 -62.60 55.00 -3.02
CA ASN A 375 -63.75 55.34 -3.88
C ASN A 375 -63.59 56.00 -5.27
N ASN A 376 -64.22 55.34 -6.27
CA ASN A 376 -65.21 55.84 -7.27
C ASN A 376 -64.97 55.14 -8.62
N SER A 377 -65.85 54.21 -9.02
CA SER A 377 -67.00 54.41 -9.93
C SER A 377 -66.64 54.33 -11.42
N GLU A 378 -67.55 53.64 -12.13
CA GLU A 378 -67.81 53.69 -13.59
C GLU A 378 -66.98 52.80 -14.53
N SER A 379 -67.61 51.69 -14.91
CA SER A 379 -67.65 51.23 -16.31
C SER A 379 -68.32 52.31 -17.18
N PRO A 380 -67.91 52.56 -18.44
CA PRO A 380 -68.52 51.85 -19.59
C PRO A 380 -67.52 51.56 -20.74
N THR A 381 -67.63 50.46 -21.48
CA THR A 381 -68.39 50.21 -22.73
C THR A 381 -67.88 50.91 -24.01
N THR A 382 -67.70 50.09 -25.06
CA THR A 382 -67.95 50.32 -26.51
C THR A 382 -66.98 51.14 -27.40
N GLN A 383 -66.37 50.46 -28.38
CA GLN A 383 -66.57 50.53 -29.87
C GLN A 383 -65.30 50.01 -30.59
N LEU A 384 -65.40 49.03 -31.51
CA LEU A 384 -65.64 49.21 -32.97
C LEU A 384 -64.62 50.22 -33.58
N ASP A 385 -63.79 49.94 -34.58
CA ASP A 385 -64.07 49.19 -35.80
C ASP A 385 -62.80 48.97 -36.65
N THR A 386 -62.76 47.84 -37.35
CA THR A 386 -62.46 47.68 -38.79
C THR A 386 -61.05 47.95 -39.39
N ALA A 387 -60.76 47.08 -40.38
CA ALA A 387 -59.80 47.17 -41.50
C ALA A 387 -58.36 46.69 -41.23
N LEU A 388 -57.72 45.87 -42.06
CA LEU A 388 -58.08 45.10 -43.27
C LEU A 388 -56.81 44.32 -43.64
N THR A 389 -56.98 43.07 -44.09
CA THR A 389 -56.18 42.33 -45.12
C THR A 389 -54.66 42.52 -45.17
N GLY A 390 -53.84 41.48 -45.07
CA GLY A 390 -53.69 40.30 -45.93
C GLY A 390 -52.18 39.95 -45.88
N GLU A 391 -51.68 38.74 -45.98
CA GLU A 391 -51.96 37.66 -46.92
C GLU A 391 -51.47 36.35 -46.31
N THR A 392 -52.29 35.32 -46.46
CA THR A 392 -51.97 33.90 -46.27
C THR A 392 -51.42 33.31 -47.58
N LEU A 393 -50.48 32.38 -47.46
CA LEU A 393 -50.40 31.17 -48.28
C LEU A 393 -50.08 30.05 -47.28
N ARG A 394 -51.07 29.30 -46.81
CA ARG A 394 -51.75 28.20 -47.51
C ARG A 394 -53.16 27.99 -47.02
#